data_AF-A0A1I3BHX0-F1
#
_entry.id   AF-A0A1I3BHX0-F1
#
_cell.length_a   1.000
_cell.length_b   1.000
_cell.length_c   1.000
_cell.angle_alpha   90.00
_cell.angle_beta   90.00
_cell.angle_gamma   90.00
#
_symmetry.space_group_name_H-M   'P 1'
#
loop_
_entity.id
_entity.type
_entity.pdbx_description
1 polymer ?
#
loop_
_entity_poly.entity_id
_entity_poly.type
_entity_poly.pdbx_seq_one_letter_code
_entity_poly.pdbx_strand_id
1 'polypeptide(L)'
;MMAQDAEMLVDQLVLAVPALREIWSEHQQAYADQAPHAFLRTLAFRVVTGYLSGDPARAAQARRVADYLETRFGADADSDGLISAAFLAHLPAPDGRQAGALDVLGPKLRAAVKVAAGSGRSSEAGLVDRLVRAVPALEPVLRDHLDFYDELLPHLFMGEVTPLVVEWAEPGEPDQQARARAVIEKLEAEYGHDYQVDELISASFVENLPRAEDPGGDVLTLLGPKLREVQQRMHGDR
;
A
#
# COMPACT_ATOMS: atom_id res chain seq x y z
N MET A 1 4.84 2.84 -21.78
CA MET A 1 3.89 3.92 -22.13
C MET A 1 3.29 4.50 -20.86
N MET A 2 2.68 3.68 -19.99
CA MET A 2 2.07 4.09 -18.71
C MET A 2 2.91 5.02 -17.80
N ALA A 3 4.25 4.88 -17.75
CA ALA A 3 5.11 5.72 -16.91
C ALA A 3 5.15 7.19 -17.37
N GLN A 4 5.12 7.46 -18.68
CA GLN A 4 5.16 8.84 -19.21
C GLN A 4 3.85 9.57 -18.96
N ASP A 5 2.72 8.88 -19.06
CA ASP A 5 1.40 9.45 -18.83
C ASP A 5 1.20 9.79 -17.34
N ALA A 6 1.73 8.94 -16.45
CA ALA A 6 1.74 9.17 -15.01
C ALA A 6 2.56 10.41 -14.61
N GLU A 7 3.78 10.53 -15.16
CA GLU A 7 4.65 11.68 -14.90
C GLU A 7 4.04 12.98 -15.44
N MET A 8 3.45 12.95 -16.64
CA MET A 8 2.75 14.10 -17.22
C MET A 8 1.59 14.58 -16.34
N LEU A 9 0.78 13.66 -15.79
CA LEU A 9 -0.31 14.03 -14.86
C LEU A 9 0.23 14.77 -13.64
N VAL A 10 1.30 14.25 -13.03
CA VAL A 10 1.89 14.83 -11.81
C VAL A 10 2.55 16.17 -12.10
N ASP A 11 3.29 16.30 -13.20
CA ASP A 11 3.89 17.58 -13.60
C ASP A 11 2.82 18.65 -13.82
N GLN A 12 1.71 18.31 -14.50
CA GLN A 12 0.59 19.24 -14.70
C GLN A 12 -0.10 19.61 -13.37
N LEU A 13 -0.24 18.67 -12.44
CA LEU A 13 -0.76 18.93 -11.10
C LEU A 13 0.16 19.89 -10.32
N VAL A 14 1.48 19.68 -10.38
CA VAL A 14 2.48 20.54 -9.73
C VAL A 14 2.52 21.94 -10.35
N LEU A 15 2.29 22.05 -11.66
CA LEU A 15 2.10 23.33 -12.34
C LEU A 15 0.83 24.04 -11.86
N ALA A 16 -0.28 23.33 -11.70
CA ALA A 16 -1.55 23.86 -11.22
C ALA A 16 -1.54 24.23 -9.73
N VAL A 17 -0.74 23.52 -8.92
CA VAL A 17 -0.60 23.74 -7.48
C VAL A 17 0.89 23.91 -7.12
N PRO A 18 1.48 25.11 -7.34
CA PRO A 18 2.93 25.33 -7.19
C PRO A 18 3.52 24.98 -5.82
N ALA A 19 2.70 24.99 -4.76
CA ALA A 19 3.10 24.58 -3.42
C ALA A 19 3.50 23.09 -3.32
N LEU A 20 3.26 22.30 -4.37
CA LEU A 20 3.64 20.88 -4.41
C LEU A 20 5.03 20.61 -4.98
N ARG A 21 5.71 21.62 -5.54
CA ARG A 21 7.00 21.44 -6.24
C ARG A 21 8.08 20.78 -5.38
N GLU A 22 8.21 21.23 -4.14
CA GLU A 22 9.21 20.71 -3.21
C GLU A 22 8.96 19.22 -2.93
N ILE A 23 7.72 18.88 -2.59
CA ILE A 23 7.29 17.50 -2.32
C ILE A 23 7.53 16.60 -3.54
N TRP A 24 7.23 17.11 -4.75
CA TRP A 24 7.44 16.35 -5.97
C TRP A 24 8.93 16.07 -6.21
N SER A 25 9.78 17.08 -6.04
CA SER A 25 11.23 16.94 -6.20
C SER A 25 11.81 15.91 -5.23
N GLU A 26 11.36 15.90 -3.97
CA GLU A 26 11.75 14.89 -2.99
C GLU A 26 11.35 13.48 -3.44
N HIS A 27 10.14 13.30 -3.97
CA HIS A 27 9.67 11.99 -4.43
C HIS A 27 10.41 11.50 -5.67
N GLN A 28 10.73 12.39 -6.62
CA GLN A 28 11.54 12.04 -7.79
C GLN A 28 12.91 11.49 -7.38
N GLN A 29 13.53 12.09 -6.35
CA GLN A 29 14.83 11.63 -5.83
C GLN A 29 14.71 10.29 -5.11
N ALA A 30 13.65 10.08 -4.34
CA ALA A 30 13.49 8.90 -3.48
C ALA A 30 12.97 7.65 -4.21
N TYR A 31 12.10 7.81 -5.23
CA TYR A 31 11.30 6.72 -5.76
C TYR A 31 11.46 6.47 -7.26
N ALA A 32 12.33 7.22 -7.95
CA ALA A 32 12.61 7.06 -9.38
C ALA A 32 11.32 6.88 -10.22
N ASP A 33 11.19 5.77 -10.95
CA ASP A 33 10.06 5.43 -11.82
C ASP A 33 8.73 5.24 -11.08
N GLN A 34 8.75 5.04 -9.74
CA GLN A 34 7.55 4.96 -8.91
C GLN A 34 7.11 6.32 -8.34
N ALA A 35 7.89 7.38 -8.58
CA ALA A 35 7.63 8.69 -7.99
C ALA A 35 6.19 9.18 -8.19
N PRO A 36 5.54 9.05 -9.38
CA PRO A 36 4.17 9.52 -9.55
C PRO A 36 3.15 8.85 -8.62
N HIS A 37 3.25 7.53 -8.42
CA HIS A 37 2.35 6.77 -7.55
C HIS A 37 2.58 7.14 -6.08
N ALA A 38 3.84 7.12 -5.65
CA ALA A 38 4.22 7.48 -4.29
C ALA A 38 3.79 8.91 -3.94
N PHE A 39 3.93 9.84 -4.89
CA PHE A 39 3.54 11.22 -4.73
C PHE A 39 2.02 11.38 -4.55
N LEU A 40 1.20 10.76 -5.42
CA LEU A 40 -0.26 10.83 -5.31
C LEU A 40 -0.77 10.20 -4.00
N ARG A 41 -0.14 9.12 -3.55
CA ARG A 41 -0.42 8.52 -2.24
C ARG A 41 -0.15 9.51 -1.11
N THR A 42 1.01 10.17 -1.13
CA THR A 42 1.34 11.23 -0.18
C THR A 42 0.33 12.38 -0.22
N LEU A 43 -0.18 12.73 -1.40
CA LEU A 43 -1.22 13.76 -1.54
C LEU A 43 -2.55 13.33 -0.92
N ALA A 44 -2.96 12.07 -1.03
CA ALA A 44 -4.18 11.57 -0.39
C ALA A 44 -4.12 11.80 1.14
N PHE A 45 -3.01 11.41 1.78
CA PHE A 45 -2.79 11.67 3.20
C PHE A 45 -2.78 13.16 3.55
N ARG A 46 -2.13 14.00 2.74
CA ARG A 46 -2.08 15.45 2.96
C ARG A 46 -3.45 16.12 2.79
N VAL A 47 -4.27 15.65 1.86
CA VAL A 47 -5.65 16.13 1.68
C VAL A 47 -6.48 15.84 2.91
N VAL A 48 -6.42 14.61 3.43
CA VAL A 48 -7.15 14.18 4.62
C VAL A 48 -6.68 14.95 5.86
N THR A 49 -5.38 14.91 6.14
CA THR A 49 -4.80 15.58 7.32
C THR A 49 -4.92 17.10 7.26
N GLY A 50 -4.74 17.68 6.07
CA GLY A 50 -4.90 19.12 5.84
C GLY A 50 -6.32 19.60 6.13
N TYR A 51 -7.32 18.86 5.67
CA TYR A 51 -8.73 19.16 5.97
C TYR A 51 -9.04 19.01 7.46
N LEU A 52 -8.65 17.88 8.06
CA LEU A 52 -8.95 17.59 9.48
C LEU A 52 -8.19 18.48 10.46
N SER A 53 -7.09 19.11 10.04
CA SER A 53 -6.32 20.03 10.90
C SER A 53 -7.08 21.31 11.26
N GLY A 54 -8.13 21.67 10.51
CA GLY A 54 -8.86 22.92 10.66
C GLY A 54 -8.10 24.17 10.18
N ASP A 55 -6.86 24.03 9.68
CA ASP A 55 -6.08 25.12 9.10
C ASP A 55 -6.67 25.53 7.73
N PRO A 56 -7.16 26.77 7.57
CA PRO A 56 -7.75 27.23 6.31
C PRO A 56 -6.80 27.18 5.11
N ALA A 57 -5.50 27.40 5.33
CA ALA A 57 -4.51 27.37 4.24
C ALA A 57 -4.31 25.94 3.72
N ARG A 58 -4.21 24.97 4.65
CA ARG A 58 -4.10 23.55 4.29
C ARG A 58 -5.38 23.03 3.66
N ALA A 59 -6.54 23.41 4.18
CA ALA A 59 -7.83 23.06 3.59
C ALA A 59 -7.98 23.65 2.17
N ALA A 60 -7.54 24.89 1.93
CA ALA A 60 -7.55 25.49 0.60
C ALA A 60 -6.60 24.78 -0.37
N GLN A 61 -5.41 24.37 0.08
CA GLN A 61 -4.49 23.56 -0.72
C GLN A 61 -5.10 22.20 -1.07
N ALA A 62 -5.70 21.52 -0.09
CA ALA A 62 -6.38 20.24 -0.30
C ALA A 62 -7.51 20.34 -1.34
N ARG A 63 -8.31 21.42 -1.30
CA ARG A 63 -9.34 21.70 -2.32
C ARG A 63 -8.75 21.89 -3.70
N ARG A 64 -7.66 22.65 -3.85
CA ARG A 64 -7.03 22.85 -5.17
C ARG A 64 -6.52 21.54 -5.78
N VAL A 65 -5.96 20.65 -4.96
CA VAL A 65 -5.55 19.32 -5.41
C VAL A 65 -6.77 18.51 -5.86
N ALA A 66 -7.80 18.43 -5.02
CA ALA A 66 -9.02 17.70 -5.33
C ALA A 66 -9.73 18.24 -6.59
N ASP A 67 -9.83 19.56 -6.73
CA ASP A 67 -10.41 20.23 -7.90
C ASP A 67 -9.64 19.88 -9.18
N TYR A 68 -8.30 19.91 -9.14
CA TYR A 68 -7.50 19.53 -10.30
C TYR A 68 -7.75 18.06 -10.69
N LEU A 69 -7.66 17.14 -9.72
CA LEU A 69 -7.88 15.71 -9.97
C LEU A 69 -9.30 15.43 -10.47
N GLU A 70 -10.31 16.15 -9.98
CA GLU A 70 -11.71 16.06 -10.45
C GLU A 70 -11.85 16.46 -11.94
N THR A 71 -11.05 17.43 -12.43
CA THR A 71 -11.04 17.78 -13.85
C THR A 71 -10.41 16.70 -14.74
N ARG A 72 -9.44 15.95 -14.20
CA ARG A 72 -8.72 14.90 -14.92
C ARG A 72 -9.44 13.56 -14.86
N PHE A 73 -10.15 13.26 -13.77
CA PHE A 73 -10.89 12.02 -13.62
C PHE A 73 -12.08 11.94 -14.60
N GLY A 74 -12.14 10.84 -15.35
CA GLY A 74 -13.04 10.60 -16.47
C GLY A 74 -12.56 11.18 -17.81
N ALA A 75 -11.36 11.78 -17.87
CA ALA A 75 -10.84 12.34 -19.12
C ALA A 75 -10.13 11.28 -19.98
N ASP A 76 -9.37 10.38 -19.35
CA ASP A 76 -8.65 9.29 -20.01
C ASP A 76 -8.43 8.14 -19.02
N ALA A 77 -8.39 6.91 -19.55
CA ALA A 77 -8.36 5.69 -18.74
C ALA A 77 -7.06 5.54 -17.93
N ASP A 78 -5.94 6.03 -18.46
CA ASP A 78 -4.63 5.93 -17.80
C ASP A 78 -4.58 6.84 -16.56
N SER A 79 -5.02 8.10 -16.68
CA SER A 79 -5.16 9.01 -15.53
C SER A 79 -6.16 8.46 -14.51
N ASP A 80 -7.28 7.90 -14.96
CA ASP A 80 -8.30 7.33 -14.07
C ASP A 80 -7.76 6.14 -13.27
N GLY A 81 -7.01 5.26 -13.92
CA GLY A 81 -6.34 4.14 -13.26
C GLY A 81 -5.36 4.61 -12.19
N LEU A 82 -4.50 5.57 -12.53
CA LEU A 82 -3.52 6.13 -11.61
C LEU A 82 -4.18 6.86 -10.43
N ILE A 83 -5.16 7.73 -10.68
CA ILE A 83 -5.88 8.46 -9.63
C ILE A 83 -6.62 7.47 -8.72
N SER A 84 -7.26 6.45 -9.29
CA SER A 84 -7.96 5.43 -8.49
C SER A 84 -7.00 4.66 -7.60
N ALA A 85 -5.91 4.13 -8.16
CA ALA A 85 -4.98 3.25 -7.44
C ALA A 85 -4.08 4.01 -6.46
N ALA A 86 -3.60 5.21 -6.82
CA ALA A 86 -2.63 5.92 -6.00
C ALA A 86 -3.25 6.97 -5.08
N PHE A 87 -4.37 7.60 -5.48
CA PHE A 87 -5.00 8.66 -4.67
C PHE A 87 -6.27 8.17 -3.96
N LEU A 88 -7.27 7.69 -4.69
CA LEU A 88 -8.58 7.35 -4.11
C LEU A 88 -8.52 6.14 -3.17
N ALA A 89 -7.69 5.15 -3.47
CA ALA A 89 -7.50 3.96 -2.63
C ALA A 89 -6.96 4.29 -1.22
N HIS A 90 -6.37 5.47 -1.03
CA HIS A 90 -5.80 5.92 0.24
C HIS A 90 -6.66 6.98 0.95
N LEU A 91 -7.86 7.25 0.43
CA LEU A 91 -8.83 8.13 1.10
C LEU A 91 -9.66 7.34 2.13
N PRO A 92 -10.17 8.00 3.18
CA PRO A 92 -10.97 7.32 4.19
C PRO A 92 -12.27 6.76 3.59
N ALA A 93 -12.74 5.66 4.19
CA ALA A 93 -14.03 5.08 3.83
C ALA A 93 -15.18 6.09 4.01
N PRO A 94 -16.21 6.08 3.13
CA PRO A 94 -17.34 7.01 3.19
C PRO A 94 -18.14 7.00 4.49
N ASP A 95 -18.09 5.90 5.23
CA ASP A 95 -18.77 5.65 6.51
C ASP A 95 -17.81 5.64 7.71
N GLY A 96 -16.51 5.87 7.48
CA GLY A 96 -15.50 5.89 8.53
C GLY A 96 -15.48 7.18 9.36
N ARG A 97 -14.77 7.16 10.49
CA ARG A 97 -14.61 8.32 11.39
C ARG A 97 -14.02 9.56 10.71
N GLN A 98 -13.26 9.37 9.64
CA GLN A 98 -12.62 10.43 8.86
C GLN A 98 -13.40 10.82 7.60
N ALA A 99 -14.63 10.33 7.40
CA ALA A 99 -15.43 10.57 6.21
C ALA A 99 -15.66 12.06 5.89
N GLY A 100 -15.62 12.94 6.90
CA GLY A 100 -15.70 14.40 6.70
C GLY A 100 -14.60 14.95 5.78
N ALA A 101 -13.43 14.30 5.71
CA ALA A 101 -12.38 14.70 4.77
C ALA A 101 -12.82 14.56 3.29
N LEU A 102 -13.78 13.69 2.99
CA LEU A 102 -14.29 13.51 1.63
C LEU A 102 -15.13 14.70 1.13
N ASP A 103 -15.50 15.63 2.02
CA ASP A 103 -16.22 16.85 1.64
C ASP A 103 -15.40 17.78 0.74
N VAL A 104 -14.08 17.61 0.75
CA VAL A 104 -13.14 18.31 -0.13
C VAL A 104 -13.23 17.84 -1.59
N LEU A 105 -13.73 16.63 -1.83
CA LEU A 105 -13.78 16.03 -3.16
C LEU A 105 -14.96 16.55 -3.97
N GLY A 106 -14.72 16.71 -5.27
CA GLY A 106 -15.77 16.91 -6.25
C GLY A 106 -16.65 15.66 -6.45
N PRO A 107 -17.74 15.79 -7.23
CA PRO A 107 -18.75 14.74 -7.37
C PRO A 107 -18.22 13.45 -8.02
N LYS A 108 -17.34 13.53 -9.03
CA LYS A 108 -16.81 12.34 -9.71
C LYS A 108 -15.91 11.55 -8.79
N LEU A 109 -14.94 12.20 -8.14
CA LEU A 109 -14.03 11.53 -7.21
C LEU A 109 -14.81 10.94 -6.04
N ARG A 110 -15.80 11.66 -5.49
CA ARG A 110 -16.65 11.14 -4.41
C ARG A 110 -17.47 9.93 -4.84
N ALA A 111 -18.01 9.93 -6.06
CA ALA A 111 -18.71 8.78 -6.61
C ALA A 111 -17.75 7.58 -6.78
N ALA A 112 -16.54 7.81 -7.27
CA ALA A 112 -15.52 6.79 -7.43
C ALA A 112 -15.09 6.17 -6.09
N VAL A 113 -14.89 6.97 -5.03
CA VAL A 113 -14.61 6.46 -3.68
C VAL A 113 -15.75 5.58 -3.17
N LYS A 114 -17.01 5.97 -3.40
CA LYS A 114 -18.17 5.14 -3.01
C LYS A 114 -18.25 3.84 -3.79
N VAL A 115 -17.95 3.88 -5.08
CA VAL A 115 -17.89 2.67 -5.91
C VAL A 115 -16.77 1.77 -5.39
N ALA A 116 -15.55 2.30 -5.20
CA ALA A 116 -14.41 1.57 -4.67
C ALA A 116 -14.70 0.92 -3.31
N ALA A 117 -15.31 1.68 -2.38
CA ALA A 117 -15.74 1.18 -1.08
C ALA A 117 -16.85 0.12 -1.19
N GLY A 118 -17.76 0.26 -2.17
CA GLY A 118 -18.84 -0.70 -2.44
C GLY A 118 -18.41 -1.95 -3.20
N SER A 119 -17.28 -1.93 -3.91
CA SER A 119 -16.77 -3.04 -4.73
C SER A 119 -15.99 -4.12 -3.96
N GLY A 120 -15.83 -3.99 -2.64
CA GLY A 120 -15.48 -5.09 -1.75
C GLY A 120 -13.98 -5.34 -1.58
N ARG A 121 -13.51 -5.20 -0.33
CA ARG A 121 -12.16 -5.50 0.21
C ARG A 121 -10.98 -4.90 -0.58
N SER A 122 -10.11 -4.14 0.08
CA SER A 122 -8.86 -3.68 -0.56
C SER A 122 -8.08 -4.88 -1.14
N SER A 123 -7.26 -4.67 -2.17
CA SER A 123 -6.45 -5.75 -2.77
C SER A 123 -5.58 -6.45 -1.71
N GLU A 124 -5.14 -5.70 -0.70
CA GLU A 124 -4.46 -6.14 0.52
C GLU A 124 -5.31 -7.08 1.38
N ALA A 125 -6.56 -6.71 1.69
CA ALA A 125 -7.49 -7.60 2.38
C ALA A 125 -7.75 -8.87 1.56
N GLY A 126 -7.82 -8.73 0.23
CA GLY A 126 -7.85 -9.86 -0.68
C GLY A 126 -6.60 -10.74 -0.62
N LEU A 127 -5.41 -10.17 -0.44
CA LEU A 127 -4.18 -10.93 -0.22
C LEU A 127 -4.28 -11.74 1.06
N VAL A 128 -4.70 -11.13 2.17
CA VAL A 128 -4.88 -11.82 3.46
C VAL A 128 -5.82 -13.02 3.31
N ASP A 129 -6.97 -12.84 2.66
CA ASP A 129 -7.90 -13.94 2.38
C ASP A 129 -7.25 -15.07 1.57
N ARG A 130 -6.50 -14.72 0.50
CA ARG A 130 -5.81 -15.70 -0.34
C ARG A 130 -4.68 -16.41 0.40
N LEU A 131 -4.00 -15.71 1.30
CA LEU A 131 -2.90 -16.23 2.11
C LEU A 131 -3.42 -17.23 3.15
N VAL A 132 -4.46 -16.87 3.91
CA VAL A 132 -5.07 -17.76 4.91
C VAL A 132 -5.69 -19.00 4.25
N ARG A 133 -6.30 -18.85 3.07
CA ARG A 133 -6.78 -20.02 2.29
C ARG A 133 -5.64 -20.93 1.83
N ALA A 134 -4.49 -20.37 1.46
CA ALA A 134 -3.33 -21.15 1.04
C ALA A 134 -2.64 -21.83 2.22
N VAL A 135 -2.65 -21.19 3.40
CA VAL A 135 -2.02 -21.68 4.63
C VAL A 135 -3.03 -21.62 5.79
N PRO A 136 -3.90 -22.64 5.94
CA PRO A 136 -4.95 -22.63 6.97
C PRO A 136 -4.46 -22.50 8.41
N ALA A 137 -3.17 -22.79 8.67
CA ALA A 137 -2.54 -22.56 9.96
C ALA A 137 -2.53 -21.08 10.41
N LEU A 138 -2.80 -20.13 9.49
CA LEU A 138 -2.93 -18.71 9.79
C LEU A 138 -4.35 -18.29 10.24
N GLU A 139 -5.35 -19.17 10.14
CA GLU A 139 -6.72 -18.85 10.56
C GLU A 139 -6.84 -18.41 12.03
N PRO A 140 -6.14 -19.02 13.01
CA PRO A 140 -6.18 -18.55 14.39
C PRO A 140 -5.62 -17.13 14.53
N VAL A 141 -4.52 -16.82 13.84
CA VAL A 141 -3.92 -15.47 13.85
C VAL A 141 -4.89 -14.44 13.30
N LEU A 142 -5.57 -14.75 12.18
CA LEU A 142 -6.55 -13.84 11.60
C LEU A 142 -7.74 -13.61 12.53
N ARG A 143 -8.20 -14.65 13.23
CA ARG A 143 -9.29 -14.53 14.20
C ARG A 143 -8.90 -13.62 15.35
N ASP A 144 -7.76 -13.88 15.97
CA ASP A 144 -7.27 -13.09 17.11
C ASP A 144 -7.04 -11.62 16.70
N HIS A 145 -6.55 -11.38 15.49
CA HIS A 145 -6.40 -10.05 14.90
C HIS A 145 -7.74 -9.31 14.82
N LEU A 146 -8.75 -9.94 14.20
CA LEU A 146 -10.08 -9.35 14.05
C LEU A 146 -10.77 -9.11 15.38
N ASP A 147 -10.62 -10.03 16.33
CA ASP A 147 -11.17 -9.91 17.68
C ASP A 147 -10.52 -8.77 18.46
N PHE A 148 -9.24 -8.45 18.20
CA PHE A 148 -8.52 -7.38 18.89
C PHE A 148 -8.72 -5.99 18.27
N TYR A 149 -8.70 -5.89 16.94
CA TYR A 149 -8.75 -4.60 16.23
C TYR A 149 -10.17 -4.19 15.77
N ASP A 150 -11.16 -5.08 15.87
CA ASP A 150 -12.53 -4.94 15.33
C ASP A 150 -12.61 -4.75 13.79
N GLU A 151 -11.46 -4.77 13.10
CA GLU A 151 -11.35 -4.67 11.64
C GLU A 151 -10.07 -5.38 11.15
N LEU A 152 -10.01 -5.66 9.84
CA LEU A 152 -8.79 -6.20 9.24
C LEU A 152 -7.82 -5.06 8.93
N LEU A 153 -6.64 -5.09 9.55
CA LEU A 153 -5.53 -4.18 9.28
C LEU A 153 -4.37 -4.96 8.62
N PRO A 154 -4.31 -5.05 7.28
CA PRO A 154 -3.41 -5.96 6.58
C PRO A 154 -1.93 -5.82 6.97
N HIS A 155 -1.43 -4.59 7.11
CA HIS A 155 -0.04 -4.35 7.54
C HIS A 155 0.26 -4.93 8.92
N LEU A 156 -0.63 -4.72 9.89
CA LEU A 156 -0.46 -5.24 11.24
C LEU A 156 -0.57 -6.76 11.25
N PHE A 157 -1.51 -7.32 10.49
CA PHE A 157 -1.63 -8.76 10.32
C PHE A 157 -0.34 -9.37 9.72
N MET A 158 0.24 -8.76 8.68
CA MET A 158 1.52 -9.22 8.13
C MET A 158 2.66 -9.11 9.15
N GLY A 159 2.63 -8.09 10.01
CA GLY A 159 3.54 -7.95 11.15
C GLY A 159 3.42 -9.08 12.18
N GLU A 160 2.23 -9.64 12.38
CA GLU A 160 1.97 -10.80 13.25
C GLU A 160 2.36 -12.13 12.57
N VAL A 161 2.16 -12.23 11.24
CA VAL A 161 2.53 -13.41 10.45
C VAL A 161 4.04 -13.57 10.32
N THR A 162 4.79 -12.48 10.18
CA THR A 162 6.24 -12.51 9.96
C THR A 162 7.02 -13.28 11.03
N PRO A 163 6.91 -12.96 12.34
CA PRO A 163 7.63 -13.71 13.38
C PRO A 163 7.22 -15.18 13.44
N LEU A 164 5.96 -15.50 13.13
CA LEU A 164 5.48 -16.89 13.07
C LEU A 164 6.13 -17.67 11.92
N VAL A 165 6.31 -17.03 10.77
CA VAL A 165 7.02 -17.63 9.63
C VAL A 165 8.50 -17.85 9.95
N VAL A 166 9.13 -16.92 10.68
CA VAL A 166 10.52 -17.08 11.16
C VAL A 166 10.63 -18.28 12.11
N GLU A 167 9.73 -18.38 13.09
CA GLU A 167 9.65 -19.54 14.01
C GLU A 167 9.47 -20.85 13.23
N TRP A 168 8.53 -20.88 12.28
CA TRP A 168 8.27 -22.08 11.47
C TRP A 168 9.42 -22.46 10.54
N ALA A 169 10.31 -21.53 10.20
CA ALA A 169 11.48 -21.80 9.38
C ALA A 169 12.61 -22.49 10.16
N GLU A 170 12.54 -22.51 11.50
CA GLU A 170 13.57 -23.14 12.33
C GLU A 170 13.79 -24.62 12.00
N PRO A 171 15.04 -25.11 12.07
CA PRO A 171 15.34 -26.50 11.79
C PRO A 171 14.79 -27.42 12.88
N GLY A 172 14.15 -28.52 12.48
CA GLY A 172 13.75 -29.59 13.39
C GLY A 172 12.30 -30.05 13.25
N GLU A 173 11.44 -29.23 12.65
CA GLU A 173 10.01 -29.52 12.51
C GLU A 173 9.56 -29.42 11.03
N PRO A 174 9.61 -30.54 10.26
CA PRO A 174 9.32 -30.53 8.82
C PRO A 174 7.95 -29.94 8.45
N ASP A 175 6.94 -30.18 9.27
CA ASP A 175 5.59 -29.66 9.05
C ASP A 175 5.52 -28.13 9.22
N GLN A 176 6.31 -27.57 10.15
CA GLN A 176 6.40 -26.13 10.31
C GLN A 176 7.16 -25.51 9.14
N GLN A 177 8.29 -26.11 8.75
CA GLN A 177 9.06 -25.65 7.59
C GLN A 177 8.25 -25.69 6.29
N ALA A 178 7.37 -26.67 6.14
CA ALA A 178 6.43 -26.73 5.02
C ALA A 178 5.44 -25.56 5.04
N ARG A 179 4.95 -25.13 6.21
CA ARG A 179 4.07 -23.96 6.35
C ARG A 179 4.80 -22.66 6.05
N ALA A 180 6.01 -22.47 6.59
CA ALA A 180 6.84 -21.29 6.29
C ALA A 180 7.07 -21.16 4.78
N ARG A 181 7.44 -22.28 4.13
CA ARG A 181 7.62 -22.33 2.68
C ARG A 181 6.32 -21.99 1.93
N ALA A 182 5.18 -22.54 2.35
CA ALA A 182 3.89 -22.26 1.70
C ALA A 182 3.49 -20.78 1.80
N VAL A 183 3.75 -20.12 2.94
CA VAL A 183 3.54 -18.67 3.08
C VAL A 183 4.43 -17.91 2.10
N ILE A 184 5.74 -18.17 2.11
CA ILE A 184 6.70 -17.45 1.27
C ILE A 184 6.43 -17.69 -0.23
N GLU A 185 6.13 -18.92 -0.64
CA GLU A 185 5.76 -19.25 -2.03
C GLU A 185 4.50 -18.49 -2.45
N LYS A 186 3.51 -18.36 -1.55
CA LYS A 186 2.30 -17.60 -1.84
C LYS A 186 2.59 -16.11 -2.02
N LEU A 187 3.41 -15.51 -1.15
CA LEU A 187 3.78 -14.10 -1.26
C LEU A 187 4.62 -13.84 -2.53
N GLU A 188 5.58 -14.72 -2.83
CA GLU A 188 6.40 -14.66 -4.06
C GLU A 188 5.54 -14.73 -5.34
N ALA A 189 4.48 -15.55 -5.33
CA ALA A 189 3.55 -15.67 -6.43
C ALA A 189 2.66 -14.43 -6.62
N GLU A 190 2.32 -13.73 -5.54
CA GLU A 190 1.47 -12.52 -5.58
C GLU A 190 2.28 -11.26 -5.88
N TYR A 191 3.59 -11.24 -5.59
CA TYR A 191 4.45 -10.09 -5.82
C TYR A 191 4.69 -9.78 -7.31
N GLY A 192 4.58 -8.51 -7.68
CA GLY A 192 4.74 -7.96 -9.03
C GLY A 192 3.43 -7.81 -9.83
N HIS A 193 2.28 -8.04 -9.19
CA HIS A 193 0.97 -8.03 -9.87
C HIS A 193 0.09 -6.83 -9.52
N ASP A 194 0.19 -6.33 -8.29
CA ASP A 194 -0.63 -5.24 -7.77
C ASP A 194 0.21 -4.40 -6.82
N TYR A 195 0.25 -3.09 -7.04
CA TYR A 195 1.13 -2.20 -6.27
C TYR A 195 0.85 -2.21 -4.77
N GLN A 196 -0.42 -2.27 -4.35
CA GLN A 196 -0.76 -2.26 -2.92
C GLN A 196 -0.39 -3.59 -2.27
N VAL A 197 -0.56 -4.70 -2.99
CA VAL A 197 -0.09 -6.02 -2.56
C VAL A 197 1.44 -6.06 -2.46
N ASP A 198 2.15 -5.52 -3.45
CA ASP A 198 3.61 -5.47 -3.48
C ASP A 198 4.16 -4.62 -2.33
N GLU A 199 3.52 -3.49 -2.07
CA GLU A 199 3.87 -2.61 -0.95
C GLU A 199 3.63 -3.28 0.40
N LEU A 200 2.47 -3.92 0.60
CA LEU A 200 2.18 -4.70 1.80
C LEU A 200 3.21 -5.84 2.03
N ILE A 201 3.56 -6.58 0.97
CA ILE A 201 4.55 -7.65 1.07
C ILE A 201 5.93 -7.08 1.39
N SER A 202 6.35 -6.03 0.69
CA SER A 202 7.68 -5.46 0.89
C SER A 202 7.81 -4.80 2.27
N ALA A 203 6.93 -3.84 2.60
CA ALA A 203 7.02 -3.01 3.80
C ALA A 203 6.56 -3.71 5.09
N SER A 204 5.77 -4.78 5.01
CA SER A 204 5.24 -5.45 6.22
C SER A 204 5.66 -6.89 6.40
N PHE A 205 6.15 -7.55 5.34
CA PHE A 205 6.74 -8.88 5.48
C PHE A 205 8.27 -8.83 5.30
N VAL A 206 8.76 -8.44 4.13
CA VAL A 206 10.20 -8.52 3.81
C VAL A 206 11.05 -7.63 4.71
N GLU A 207 10.61 -6.38 4.95
CA GLU A 207 11.33 -5.43 5.83
C GLU A 207 11.45 -5.93 7.29
N ASN A 208 10.50 -6.76 7.74
CA ASN A 208 10.47 -7.29 9.10
C ASN A 208 11.20 -8.63 9.26
N LEU A 209 11.79 -9.18 8.19
CA LEU A 209 12.59 -10.40 8.29
C LEU A 209 13.93 -10.13 9.00
N PRO A 210 14.46 -11.10 9.75
CA PRO A 210 15.79 -10.99 10.36
C PRO A 210 16.88 -10.88 9.28
N ARG A 211 18.02 -10.29 9.63
CA ARG A 211 19.21 -10.35 8.78
C ARG A 211 19.80 -11.77 8.78
N ALA A 212 20.67 -12.05 7.82
CA ALA A 212 21.30 -13.37 7.68
C ALA A 212 22.12 -13.76 8.93
N GLU A 213 22.70 -12.78 9.60
CA GLU A 213 23.48 -12.92 10.84
C GLU A 213 22.64 -12.94 12.12
N ASP A 214 21.36 -12.56 12.04
CA ASP A 214 20.46 -12.49 13.20
C ASP A 214 19.81 -13.86 13.47
N PRO A 215 19.40 -14.14 14.73
CA PRO A 215 18.56 -15.30 15.03
C PRO A 215 17.32 -15.35 14.12
N GLY A 216 17.07 -16.52 13.51
CA GLY A 216 15.98 -16.70 12.54
C GLY A 216 16.36 -16.37 11.08
N GLY A 217 17.59 -15.94 10.81
CA GLY A 217 18.09 -15.61 9.45
C GLY A 217 17.98 -16.76 8.43
N ASP A 218 17.82 -18.00 8.88
CA ASP A 218 17.61 -19.18 8.02
C ASP A 218 16.35 -19.06 7.14
N VAL A 219 15.35 -18.28 7.57
CA VAL A 219 14.14 -18.00 6.78
C VAL A 219 14.47 -17.38 5.41
N LEU A 220 15.58 -16.64 5.30
CA LEU A 220 16.00 -15.98 4.06
C LEU A 220 16.36 -17.00 2.95
N THR A 221 16.71 -18.22 3.33
CA THR A 221 17.00 -19.31 2.38
C THR A 221 15.75 -19.78 1.65
N LEU A 222 14.56 -19.53 2.22
CA LEU A 222 13.27 -19.91 1.66
C LEU A 222 12.74 -18.90 0.63
N LEU A 223 13.30 -17.68 0.58
CA LEU A 223 12.84 -16.63 -0.34
C LEU A 223 12.98 -17.07 -1.81
N GLY A 224 11.96 -16.77 -2.61
CA GLY A 224 12.06 -16.87 -4.06
C GLY A 224 12.90 -15.74 -4.65
N PRO A 225 13.11 -15.74 -5.98
CA PRO A 225 13.96 -14.74 -6.64
C PRO A 225 13.46 -13.30 -6.47
N LYS A 226 12.15 -13.03 -6.58
CA LYS A 226 11.60 -11.67 -6.49
C LYS A 226 11.76 -11.12 -5.07
N LEU A 227 11.34 -11.88 -4.05
CA LEU A 227 11.42 -11.40 -2.66
C LEU A 227 12.86 -11.32 -2.18
N ARG A 228 13.76 -12.17 -2.68
CA ARG A 228 15.20 -12.04 -2.41
C ARG A 228 15.76 -10.73 -2.98
N GLU A 229 15.37 -10.33 -4.19
CA GLU A 229 15.78 -9.04 -4.76
C GLU A 229 15.26 -7.84 -3.95
N VAL A 230 14.02 -7.91 -3.46
CA VAL A 230 13.46 -6.88 -2.55
C VAL A 230 14.28 -6.80 -1.26
N GLN A 231 14.56 -7.94 -0.63
CA GLN A 231 15.36 -8.03 0.60
C GLN A 231 16.77 -7.44 0.40
N GLN A 232 17.41 -7.75 -0.72
CA GLN A 232 18.73 -7.23 -1.05
C GLN A 232 18.71 -5.71 -1.27
N ARG A 233 17.69 -5.15 -1.92
CA ARG A 233 17.56 -3.69 -2.06
C ARG A 233 17.35 -3.00 -0.72
N MET A 234 16.59 -3.60 0.20
CA MET A 234 16.32 -3.01 1.52
C MET A 234 17.53 -3.01 2.46
N HIS A 235 18.41 -4.02 2.34
CA HIS A 235 19.53 -4.21 3.27
C HIS A 235 20.93 -4.07 2.65
N GLY A 236 21.04 -4.02 1.32
CA GLY A 236 22.30 -3.91 0.58
C GLY A 236 22.82 -2.48 0.41
N ASP A 237 21.99 -1.47 0.68
CA ASP A 237 22.34 -0.05 0.56
C ASP A 237 22.84 0.60 1.87
N ARG A 238 23.35 -0.19 2.84
CA ARG A 238 23.91 0.32 4.11
C ARG A 238 25.36 -0.03 4.33
#